data_AF-A0A2D5XR96-F1
#
_entry.id   AF-A0A2D5XR96-F1
#
_cell.length_a   1.000
_cell.length_b   1.000
_cell.length_c   1.000
_cell.angle_alpha   90.00
_cell.angle_beta   90.00
_cell.angle_gamma   90.00
#
_symmetry.space_group_name_H-M   'P 1'
#
loop_
_entity.id
_entity.type
_entity.pdbx_description
1 polymer ?
#
loop_
_entity_poly.entity_id
_entity_poly.type
_entity_poly.pdbx_seq_one_letter_code
_entity_poly.pdbx_strand_id
1 'polypeptide(L)'
;MKHLQYALVSLVLLFVATACETTYILASHEPAEPVFMGNTSCPISGFDSDPAKYAEEAGQRVYFCCSNCLTKGQAETAKYIAAAYSEPTPVGNTTCPVSGNEVSDSAAQWQGHAVALCCSNCDTAFAKDPGKYTEVALGQANAE
;
A
#
# COMPACT_ATOMS: atom_id res chain seq x y z
N MET A 1 -22.36 30.14 -68.36
CA MET A 1 -21.80 28.86 -68.86
C MET A 1 -21.40 28.01 -67.67
N LYS A 2 -21.89 26.77 -67.62
CA LYS A 2 -21.51 25.69 -66.68
C LYS A 2 -22.20 25.69 -65.29
N HIS A 3 -23.53 25.73 -65.29
CA HIS A 3 -24.27 24.81 -64.39
C HIS A 3 -24.24 23.41 -65.03
N LEU A 4 -24.43 22.37 -64.22
CA LEU A 4 -25.29 21.21 -64.55
C LEU A 4 -24.69 19.82 -64.83
N GLN A 5 -23.40 19.51 -64.59
CA GLN A 5 -22.96 18.10 -64.70
C GLN A 5 -22.06 17.73 -63.53
N TYR A 6 -22.12 16.48 -63.08
CA TYR A 6 -21.36 15.87 -61.97
C TYR A 6 -22.03 15.92 -60.58
N ALA A 7 -23.37 15.87 -60.55
CA ALA A 7 -23.99 14.82 -59.75
C ALA A 7 -23.72 13.49 -60.47
N LEU A 8 -23.52 12.40 -59.70
CA LEU A 8 -23.00 11.09 -60.13
C LEU A 8 -21.47 11.07 -60.19
N VAL A 9 -20.81 10.73 -59.09
CA VAL A 9 -19.99 9.52 -59.00
C VAL A 9 -19.73 9.30 -57.51
N SER A 10 -20.37 8.26 -57.01
CA SER A 10 -19.84 7.29 -56.06
C SER A 10 -19.16 7.83 -54.80
N LEU A 11 -19.82 7.66 -53.65
CA LEU A 11 -19.64 6.47 -52.82
C LEU A 11 -18.42 6.68 -51.90
N VAL A 12 -18.59 6.31 -50.63
CA VAL A 12 -17.59 6.32 -49.54
C VAL A 12 -17.76 7.54 -48.62
N LEU A 13 -17.89 7.21 -47.32
CA LEU A 13 -18.17 8.07 -46.15
C LEU A 13 -19.63 8.17 -45.70
N LEU A 14 -20.38 7.08 -45.90
CA LEU A 14 -21.06 6.43 -44.76
C LEU A 14 -19.99 5.99 -43.74
N PHE A 15 -20.30 5.98 -42.44
CA PHE A 15 -19.43 5.71 -41.28
C PHE A 15 -18.51 6.91 -40.97
N VAL A 16 -18.61 7.66 -39.87
CA VAL A 16 -18.62 7.26 -38.46
C VAL A 16 -19.01 8.51 -37.66
N ALA A 17 -20.19 8.59 -37.03
CA ALA A 17 -20.45 9.64 -36.03
C ALA A 17 -21.72 9.42 -35.16
N THR A 18 -22.15 8.18 -34.91
CA THR A 18 -23.25 7.93 -33.95
C THR A 18 -22.66 7.48 -32.62
N ALA A 19 -22.62 8.44 -31.70
CA ALA A 19 -22.28 8.30 -30.30
C ALA A 19 -23.15 7.24 -29.60
N CYS A 20 -22.52 6.33 -28.86
CA CYS A 20 -23.12 5.67 -27.68
C CYS A 20 -22.02 4.98 -26.87
N GLU A 21 -21.63 5.63 -25.79
CA GLU A 21 -21.26 5.04 -24.50
C GLU A 21 -20.54 3.69 -24.50
N THR A 22 -19.26 3.67 -24.85
CA THR A 22 -18.32 2.70 -24.27
C THR A 22 -16.94 3.34 -24.17
N THR A 23 -16.90 4.58 -23.69
CA THR A 23 -15.71 5.06 -22.99
C THR A 23 -15.57 4.21 -21.73
N TYR A 24 -14.90 3.09 -21.93
CA TYR A 24 -14.22 2.31 -20.92
C TYR A 24 -13.28 3.27 -20.19
N ILE A 25 -13.82 3.95 -19.18
CA ILE A 25 -13.03 4.51 -18.10
C ILE A 25 -12.47 3.28 -17.39
N LEU A 26 -11.36 2.75 -17.90
CA LEU A 26 -10.35 2.25 -17.00
C LEU A 26 -9.94 3.46 -16.20
N ALA A 27 -10.59 3.61 -15.04
CA ALA A 27 -9.99 4.25 -13.92
C ALA A 27 -8.64 3.56 -13.78
N SER A 28 -7.60 4.20 -14.28
CA SER A 28 -6.28 4.10 -13.71
C SER A 28 -6.46 4.47 -12.25
N HIS A 29 -6.80 3.48 -11.44
CA HIS A 29 -6.28 3.43 -10.09
C HIS A 29 -4.77 3.33 -10.29
N GLU A 30 -4.14 4.49 -10.50
CA GLU A 30 -2.71 4.63 -10.30
C GLU A 30 -2.47 3.97 -8.94
N PRO A 31 -1.68 2.88 -8.87
CA PRO A 31 -1.40 2.28 -7.58
C PRO A 31 -0.85 3.40 -6.71
N ALA A 32 -1.56 3.69 -5.61
CA ALA A 32 -1.06 4.60 -4.59
C ALA A 32 0.41 4.24 -4.35
N GLU A 33 1.30 5.23 -4.35
CA GLU A 33 2.71 4.96 -4.13
C GLU A 33 2.85 4.06 -2.91
N PRO A 34 3.67 3.00 -2.97
CA PRO A 34 3.70 1.97 -1.93
C PRO A 34 3.96 2.65 -0.58
N VAL A 35 2.96 2.55 0.31
CA VAL A 35 2.99 3.21 1.60
C VAL A 35 4.20 2.69 2.36
N PHE A 36 5.15 3.58 2.68
CA PHE A 36 6.29 3.23 3.50
C PHE A 36 5.83 3.08 4.96
N MET A 37 5.74 1.83 5.43
CA MET A 37 5.30 1.48 6.79
C MET A 37 6.48 1.22 7.74
N GLY A 38 7.71 1.51 7.33
CA GLY A 38 8.90 1.33 8.16
C GLY A 38 9.12 2.44 9.17
N ASN A 39 10.09 2.24 10.07
CA ASN A 39 10.52 3.29 10.99
C ASN A 39 11.08 4.50 10.24
N THR A 40 10.54 5.69 10.52
CA THR A 40 10.94 6.95 9.89
C THR A 40 12.30 7.45 10.38
N SER A 41 12.65 7.16 11.63
CA SER A 41 13.95 7.52 12.23
C SER A 41 14.83 6.30 12.42
N CYS A 42 16.12 6.44 12.11
CA CYS A 42 17.15 5.43 12.29
C CYS A 42 17.34 5.11 13.78
N PRO A 43 17.21 3.85 14.21
CA PRO A 43 17.29 3.49 15.63
C PRO A 43 18.70 3.60 16.22
N ILE A 44 19.73 3.80 15.38
CA ILE A 44 21.13 3.94 15.80
C ILE A 44 21.49 5.41 16.03
N SER A 45 21.05 6.31 15.15
CA SER A 45 21.53 7.70 15.09
C SER A 45 20.44 8.74 15.22
N GLY A 46 19.17 8.37 15.07
CA GLY A 46 18.01 9.28 15.13
C GLY A 46 17.75 10.09 13.86
N PHE A 47 18.63 10.04 12.84
CA PHE A 47 18.38 10.67 11.55
C PHE A 47 17.33 9.93 10.73
N ASP A 48 16.78 10.58 9.71
CA ASP A 48 15.79 9.97 8.80
C ASP A 48 16.31 8.69 8.16
N SER A 49 15.47 7.65 8.19
CA SER A 49 15.72 6.36 7.58
C SER A 49 15.66 6.44 6.06
N ASP A 50 16.50 5.65 5.40
CA ASP A 50 16.43 5.44 3.96
C ASP A 50 15.70 4.11 3.67
N PRO A 51 14.58 4.09 2.93
CA PRO A 51 13.87 2.87 2.56
C PRO A 51 14.73 1.83 1.82
N ALA A 52 15.82 2.24 1.18
CA ALA A 52 16.76 1.34 0.49
C ALA A 52 17.77 0.67 1.45
N LYS A 53 17.86 1.10 2.71
CA LYS A 53 18.86 0.63 3.67
C LYS A 53 18.18 -0.06 4.84
N TYR A 54 17.82 -1.33 4.66
CA TYR A 54 17.16 -2.11 5.70
C TYR A 54 17.84 -3.45 5.96
N ALA A 55 17.64 -3.94 7.18
CA ALA A 55 17.86 -5.33 7.57
C ALA A 55 16.49 -5.96 7.85
N GLU A 56 16.34 -7.25 7.54
CA GLU A 56 15.09 -7.99 7.72
C GLU A 56 15.34 -9.22 8.58
N GLU A 57 14.45 -9.45 9.55
CA GLU A 57 14.43 -10.66 10.36
C GLU A 57 12.98 -11.00 10.71
N ALA A 58 12.61 -12.27 10.63
CA ALA A 58 11.24 -12.76 10.91
C ALA A 58 10.12 -12.01 10.16
N GLY A 59 10.39 -11.54 8.93
CA GLY A 59 9.42 -10.80 8.11
C GLY A 59 9.17 -9.35 8.56
N GLN A 60 9.96 -8.84 9.52
CA GLN A 60 10.00 -7.43 9.89
C GLN A 60 11.29 -6.80 9.40
N ARG A 61 11.19 -5.59 8.85
CA ARG A 61 12.33 -4.79 8.40
C ARG A 61 12.60 -3.67 9.37
N VAL A 62 13.86 -3.38 9.63
CA VAL A 62 14.33 -2.16 10.28
C VAL A 62 15.17 -1.35 9.29
N TYR A 63 14.87 -0.07 9.19
CA TYR A 63 15.46 0.85 8.22
C TYR A 63 16.49 1.77 8.90
N PHE A 64 17.52 2.13 8.15
CA PHE A 64 18.67 2.89 8.63
C PHE A 64 18.97 4.07 7.72
N CYS A 65 19.60 5.12 8.27
CA CYS A 65 19.90 6.34 7.50
C CYS A 65 21.09 6.17 6.53
N CYS A 66 22.03 5.25 6.80
CA CYS A 66 23.26 5.12 6.01
C CYS A 66 23.86 3.71 6.06
N SER A 67 24.80 3.41 5.16
CA SER A 67 25.40 2.08 5.02
C SER A 67 26.16 1.63 6.26
N ASN A 68 26.80 2.57 6.99
CA ASN A 68 27.47 2.26 8.25
C ASN A 68 26.49 1.81 9.34
N CYS A 69 25.28 2.42 9.38
CA CYS A 69 24.22 2.00 10.30
C CYS A 69 23.64 0.65 9.87
N LEU A 70 23.44 0.42 8.57
CA LEU A 70 23.00 -0.87 8.04
C LEU A 70 23.96 -2.01 8.42
N THR A 71 25.27 -1.84 8.24
CA THR A 71 26.25 -2.87 8.60
C THR A 71 26.20 -3.23 10.09
N LYS A 72 26.01 -2.24 10.97
CA LYS A 72 25.81 -2.49 12.42
C LYS A 72 24.46 -3.16 12.68
N GLY A 73 23.43 -2.70 11.98
CA GLY A 73 22.07 -3.21 12.06
C GLY A 73 21.98 -4.70 11.74
N GLN A 74 22.64 -5.13 10.66
CA GLN A 74 22.65 -6.52 10.21
C GLN A 74 23.27 -7.49 11.23
N ALA A 75 24.19 -7.02 12.07
CA ALA A 75 24.80 -7.83 13.11
C ALA A 75 23.87 -8.10 14.31
N GLU A 76 22.89 -7.21 14.55
CA GLU A 76 21.96 -7.28 15.67
C GLU A 76 20.52 -6.93 15.21
N THR A 77 20.05 -7.51 14.11
CA THR A 77 18.80 -7.09 13.43
C THR A 77 17.60 -7.12 14.38
N ALA A 78 17.33 -8.22 15.08
CA ALA A 78 16.26 -8.33 16.07
C ALA A 78 16.29 -7.23 17.14
N LYS A 79 17.47 -6.85 17.64
CA LYS A 79 17.61 -5.78 18.65
C LYS A 79 17.16 -4.43 18.09
N TYR A 80 17.54 -4.12 16.85
CA TYR A 80 17.17 -2.85 16.23
C TYR A 80 15.73 -2.83 15.76
N ILE A 81 15.14 -3.97 15.39
CA ILE A 81 13.69 -4.11 15.19
C ILE A 81 12.94 -3.78 16.48
N ALA A 82 13.33 -4.40 17.61
CA ALA A 82 12.71 -4.13 18.91
C ALA A 82 12.87 -2.67 19.35
N ALA A 83 14.03 -2.04 19.07
CA ALA A 83 14.24 -0.63 19.34
C ALA A 83 13.35 0.27 18.48
N ALA A 84 13.29 0.00 17.17
CA ALA A 84 12.55 0.80 16.20
C ALA A 84 11.03 0.71 16.39
N TYR A 85 10.52 -0.41 16.91
CA TYR A 85 9.09 -0.70 17.03
C TYR A 85 8.67 -1.00 18.47
N SER A 86 9.39 -0.44 19.45
CA SER A 86 9.12 -0.64 20.88
C SER A 86 7.72 -0.19 21.32
N GLU A 87 7.19 0.85 20.67
CA GLU A 87 5.86 1.41 20.91
C GLU A 87 5.05 1.39 19.60
N PRO A 88 4.33 0.30 19.30
CA PRO A 88 3.51 0.20 18.10
C PRO A 88 2.38 1.24 18.12
N THR A 89 2.22 1.96 17.02
CA THR A 89 1.12 2.91 16.84
C THR A 89 -0.16 2.17 16.48
N PRO A 90 -1.25 2.31 17.26
CA PRO A 90 -2.55 1.77 16.89
C PRO A 90 -3.02 2.34 15.55
N VAL A 91 -3.41 1.46 14.63
CA VAL A 91 -3.93 1.87 13.32
C VAL A 91 -5.32 2.50 13.46
N GLY A 92 -6.12 2.06 14.44
CA GLY A 92 -7.45 2.63 14.70
C GLY A 92 -8.57 2.04 13.83
N ASN A 93 -8.33 0.93 13.14
CA ASN A 93 -9.37 0.26 12.36
C ASN A 93 -10.46 -0.33 13.26
N THR A 94 -11.73 -0.07 12.94
CA THR A 94 -12.90 -0.64 13.66
C THR A 94 -13.39 -1.95 13.04
N THR A 95 -12.94 -2.24 11.82
CA THR A 95 -13.29 -3.44 11.06
C THR A 95 -12.04 -4.28 10.87
N CYS A 96 -12.14 -5.59 11.05
CA CYS A 96 -11.04 -6.52 10.88
C CYS A 96 -10.62 -6.54 9.39
N PRO A 97 -9.37 -6.19 9.05
CA PRO A 97 -8.91 -6.15 7.66
C PRO A 97 -8.83 -7.53 7.00
N VAL A 98 -8.79 -8.60 7.80
CA VAL A 98 -8.73 -9.98 7.31
C VAL A 98 -10.12 -10.51 6.93
N SER A 99 -11.12 -10.30 7.79
CA SER A 99 -12.43 -10.95 7.69
C SER A 99 -13.59 -9.99 7.39
N GLY A 100 -13.43 -8.69 7.62
CA GLY A 100 -14.50 -7.69 7.48
C GLY A 100 -15.48 -7.61 8.66
N ASN A 101 -15.29 -8.41 9.71
CA ASN A 101 -16.10 -8.35 10.93
C ASN A 101 -15.63 -7.23 11.87
N GLU A 102 -16.43 -6.88 12.88
CA GLU A 102 -16.02 -5.94 13.94
C GLU A 102 -14.78 -6.45 14.68
N VAL A 103 -13.86 -5.53 15.02
CA VAL A 103 -12.64 -5.86 15.76
C VAL A 103 -12.91 -6.17 17.23
N SER A 104 -11.97 -6.85 17.87
CA SER A 104 -11.97 -7.09 19.31
C SER A 104 -10.81 -6.33 19.98
N ASP A 105 -10.63 -6.49 21.29
CA ASP A 105 -9.49 -5.93 22.03
C ASP A 105 -8.12 -6.57 21.67
N SER A 106 -8.08 -7.41 20.63
CA SER A 106 -6.86 -8.10 20.15
C SER A 106 -6.22 -7.32 19.00
N ALA A 107 -4.89 -7.20 19.01
CA ALA A 107 -4.14 -6.57 17.91
C ALA A 107 -2.91 -7.38 17.51
N ALA A 108 -2.64 -7.46 16.21
CA ALA A 108 -1.40 -7.95 15.65
C ALA A 108 -0.46 -6.79 15.30
N GLN A 109 0.84 -7.02 15.43
CA GLN A 109 1.85 -5.97 15.23
C GLN A 109 2.71 -6.26 14.02
N TRP A 110 2.92 -5.24 13.17
CA TRP A 110 3.84 -5.32 12.06
C TRP A 110 4.42 -3.94 11.70
N GLN A 111 5.75 -3.87 11.54
CA GLN A 111 6.50 -2.63 11.28
C GLN A 111 6.07 -1.42 12.15
N GLY A 112 5.83 -1.64 13.45
CA GLY A 112 5.43 -0.56 14.36
C GLY A 112 3.97 -0.15 14.26
N HIS A 113 3.14 -0.88 13.52
CA HIS A 113 1.69 -0.68 13.47
C HIS A 113 0.98 -1.78 14.26
N ALA A 114 0.04 -1.40 15.12
CA ALA A 114 -0.87 -2.32 15.81
C ALA A 114 -2.23 -2.34 15.08
N VAL A 115 -2.50 -3.46 14.41
CA VAL A 115 -3.71 -3.70 13.61
C VAL A 115 -4.70 -4.48 14.46
N ALA A 116 -5.89 -3.93 14.68
CA ALA A 116 -6.93 -4.59 15.46
C ALA A 116 -7.57 -5.74 14.66
N LEU A 117 -7.72 -6.91 15.30
CA LEU A 117 -8.25 -8.13 14.69
C LEU A 117 -9.43 -8.68 15.49
N CYS A 118 -10.29 -9.44 14.83
CA CYS A 118 -11.51 -9.98 15.46
C CYS A 118 -11.29 -11.32 16.18
N CYS A 119 -10.28 -12.12 15.80
CA CYS A 119 -10.04 -13.45 16.39
C CYS A 119 -8.65 -14.03 16.05
N SER A 120 -8.26 -15.08 16.76
CA SER A 120 -6.97 -15.78 16.58
C SER A 120 -6.77 -16.43 15.19
N ASN A 121 -7.86 -16.79 14.51
CA ASN A 121 -7.78 -17.26 13.13
C ASN A 121 -7.31 -16.16 12.18
N CYS A 122 -7.65 -14.90 12.48
CA CYS A 122 -7.18 -13.75 11.71
C CYS A 122 -5.70 -13.48 11.93
N ASP A 123 -5.14 -13.76 13.12
CA ASP A 123 -3.70 -13.62 13.36
C ASP A 123 -2.88 -14.51 12.42
N THR A 124 -3.34 -15.75 12.20
CA THR A 124 -2.68 -16.69 11.30
C THR A 124 -2.74 -16.24 9.84
N ALA A 125 -3.85 -15.62 9.43
CA ALA A 125 -3.98 -15.05 8.09
C ALA A 125 -3.13 -13.77 7.94
N PHE A 126 -3.13 -12.92 8.98
CA PHE A 126 -2.33 -11.70 9.05
C PHE A 126 -0.85 -12.00 8.90
N ALA A 127 -0.33 -12.99 9.64
CA ALA A 127 1.09 -13.38 9.59
C ALA A 127 1.57 -13.83 8.19
N LYS A 128 0.67 -14.22 7.29
CA LYS A 128 1.04 -14.61 5.91
C LYS A 128 1.29 -13.40 5.00
N ASP A 129 0.62 -12.29 5.26
CA ASP A 129 0.73 -11.07 4.45
C ASP A 129 0.38 -9.83 5.30
N PRO A 130 1.22 -9.51 6.29
CA PRO A 130 0.90 -8.47 7.27
C PRO A 130 0.88 -7.08 6.62
N GLY A 131 1.68 -6.84 5.57
CA GLY A 131 1.69 -5.59 4.83
C GLY A 131 0.34 -5.29 4.17
N LYS A 132 -0.22 -6.26 3.44
CA LYS A 132 -1.53 -6.12 2.81
C LYS A 132 -2.63 -5.75 3.81
N TYR A 133 -2.71 -6.47 4.94
CA TYR A 133 -3.77 -6.23 5.91
C TYR A 133 -3.56 -4.95 6.72
N THR A 134 -2.30 -4.54 6.94
CA THR A 134 -1.99 -3.25 7.55
C THR A 134 -2.42 -2.10 6.63
N GLU A 135 -2.22 -2.23 5.31
CA GLU A 135 -2.69 -1.25 4.33
C GLU A 135 -4.21 -1.10 4.32
N VAL A 136 -4.94 -2.23 4.33
CA VAL A 136 -6.41 -2.22 4.43
C VAL A 136 -6.87 -1.54 5.72
N ALA A 137 -6.22 -1.85 6.86
CA ALA A 137 -6.56 -1.24 8.14
C ALA A 137 -6.29 0.27 8.16
N LEU A 138 -5.18 0.72 7.60
CA LEU A 138 -4.87 2.15 7.45
C LEU A 138 -5.90 2.84 6.55
N GLY A 139 -6.33 2.20 5.46
CA GLY A 139 -7.39 2.74 4.59
C GLY A 139 -8.73 2.90 5.32
N GLN A 140 -9.07 1.99 6.22
CA GLN A 140 -10.28 2.07 7.05
C GLN A 140 -10.21 3.20 8.08
N ALA A 141 -9.03 3.42 8.68
CA ALA A 141 -8.85 4.42 9.73
C ALA A 141 -8.80 5.87 9.19
N ASN A 142 -8.38 6.08 7.95
CA ASN A 142 -8.28 7.40 7.32
C ASN A 142 -9.53 7.81 6.52
N ALA A 143 -10.57 6.98 6.51
CA ALA A 143 -11.84 7.26 5.84
C ALA A 143 -12.77 8.09 6.77
N GLU A 144 -12.38 9.34 7.03
CA GLU A 144 -13.21 10.36 7.69
C GLU A 144 -13.83 11.34 6.69
#